data_AF-A0A3D3ZN98-F1
#
_entry.id   AF-A0A3D3ZN98-F1
#
_cell.length_a   1.000
_cell.length_b   1.000
_cell.length_c   1.000
_cell.angle_alpha   90.00
_cell.angle_beta   90.00
_cell.angle_gamma   90.00
#
_symmetry.space_group_name_H-M   'P 1'
#
loop_
_entity.id
_entity.type
_entity.pdbx_description
1 polymer ?
#
loop_
_entity_poly.entity_id
_entity_poly.type
_entity_poly.pdbx_seq_one_letter_code
_entity_poly.pdbx_strand_id
1 'polypeptide(L)'
;MYFSGGLLAFTQLITIAVIIFGGVAIVHASLDVADLLTYVLCVGILIDPIQKLVNFGRLYQEGTTGFHRFMDILEVAPDLQDAADALDLTQVRGKVEFQDVSF
;
A
#
# COMPACT_ATOMS: atom_id res chain seq x y z
N MET A 1 0.17 -4.33 -10.73
CA MET A 1 0.07 -3.82 -12.13
C MET A 1 -1.25 -4.22 -12.81
N TYR A 2 -1.77 -5.45 -12.62
CA TYR A 2 -3.06 -5.86 -13.21
C TYR A 2 -4.29 -5.15 -12.63
N PHE A 3 -4.31 -4.86 -11.32
CA PHE A 3 -5.47 -4.23 -10.67
C PHE A 3 -5.74 -2.80 -11.15
N SER A 4 -4.69 -1.99 -11.32
CA SER A 4 -4.82 -0.63 -11.84
C SER A 4 -5.28 -0.62 -13.30
N GLY A 5 -4.81 -1.57 -14.12
CA GLY A 5 -5.25 -1.75 -15.50
C GLY A 5 -6.73 -2.15 -15.61
N GLY A 6 -7.19 -3.08 -14.77
CA GLY A 6 -8.59 -3.50 -14.72
C GLY A 6 -9.54 -2.38 -14.30
N LEU A 7 -9.13 -1.56 -13.31
CA LEU A 7 -9.91 -0.41 -12.86
C LEU A 7 -10.03 0.67 -13.96
N LEU A 8 -8.94 0.96 -14.68
CA LEU A 8 -8.97 1.90 -15.81
C LEU A 8 -9.88 1.40 -16.94
N ALA A 9 -9.81 0.13 -17.30
CA ALA A 9 -10.67 -0.45 -18.33
C ALA A 9 -12.15 -0.42 -17.91
N PHE A 10 -12.46 -0.75 -16.66
CA PHE A 10 -13.82 -0.65 -16.11
C PHE A 10 -14.35 0.79 -16.16
N THR A 11 -13.49 1.74 -15.81
CA THR A 11 -13.79 3.15 -15.85
C THR A 11 -14.10 3.64 -17.27
N GLN A 12 -13.28 3.25 -18.24
CA GLN A 12 -13.52 3.55 -19.66
C GLN A 12 -14.83 2.95 -20.16
N LEU A 13 -15.16 1.72 -19.75
CA LEU A 13 -16.44 1.09 -20.06
C LEU A 13 -17.62 1.90 -19.51
N ILE A 14 -17.54 2.40 -18.28
CA ILE A 14 -18.58 3.27 -17.69
C ILE A 14 -18.71 4.54 -18.52
N THR A 15 -17.60 5.21 -18.87
CA THR A 15 -17.63 6.43 -19.67
C THR A 15 -18.27 6.18 -21.04
N ILE A 16 -17.91 5.08 -21.71
CA ILE A 16 -18.51 4.69 -22.99
C ILE A 16 -20.01 4.44 -22.84
N ALA A 17 -20.44 3.73 -21.80
CA ALA A 17 -21.85 3.50 -21.51
C ALA A 17 -22.59 4.82 -21.32
N VAL A 18 -22.07 5.73 -20.50
CA VAL A 18 -22.67 7.06 -20.26
C VAL A 18 -22.81 7.86 -21.55
N ILE A 19 -21.80 7.83 -22.43
CA ILE A 19 -21.85 8.49 -23.74
C ILE A 19 -22.95 7.88 -24.62
N ILE A 20 -23.06 6.55 -24.68
CA ILE A 20 -24.08 5.87 -25.50
C ILE A 20 -25.49 6.18 -24.99
N PHE A 21 -25.74 5.98 -23.69
CA PHE A 21 -27.05 6.25 -23.08
C PHE A 21 -27.42 7.73 -23.16
N GLY A 22 -26.45 8.62 -22.89
CA GLY A 22 -26.64 10.06 -23.00
C GLY A 22 -26.94 10.52 -24.43
N GLY A 23 -26.21 10.00 -25.42
CA GLY A 23 -26.47 10.27 -26.83
C GLY A 23 -27.87 9.84 -27.27
N VAL A 24 -28.33 8.66 -26.84
CA VAL A 24 -29.70 8.19 -27.12
C VAL A 24 -30.75 9.06 -26.44
N ALA A 25 -30.51 9.52 -25.21
CA ALA A 25 -31.43 10.38 -24.47
C ALA A 25 -31.56 11.80 -25.08
N ILE A 26 -30.47 12.34 -25.63
CA ILE A 26 -30.47 13.61 -26.39
C ILE A 26 -31.34 13.47 -27.64
N VAL A 27 -31.23 12.37 -28.38
CA VAL A 27 -32.05 12.10 -29.58
C VAL A 27 -33.55 12.02 -29.24
N HIS A 28 -33.90 11.57 -28.04
CA HIS A 28 -35.28 11.56 -27.54
C HIS A 28 -35.72 12.89 -26.91
N ALA A 29 -34.96 13.97 -27.09
CA ALA A 29 -35.19 15.31 -26.53
C ALA A 29 -35.39 15.33 -24.99
N SER A 30 -34.89 14.32 -24.30
CA SER A 30 -35.06 14.15 -22.85
C SER A 30 -33.88 14.69 -22.04
N LEU A 31 -32.81 15.15 -22.71
CA LEU A 31 -31.54 15.52 -22.11
C LEU A 31 -30.79 16.51 -23.02
N ASP A 32 -30.18 17.55 -22.46
CA ASP A 32 -29.39 18.52 -23.25
C ASP A 32 -27.90 18.08 -23.35
N VAL A 33 -27.19 18.58 -24.35
CA VAL A 33 -25.76 18.29 -24.55
C VAL A 33 -24.93 18.78 -23.36
N ALA A 34 -25.32 19.90 -22.75
CA ALA A 34 -24.69 20.45 -21.54
C ALA A 34 -24.81 19.50 -20.33
N ASP A 35 -25.96 18.83 -20.21
CA ASP A 35 -26.19 17.85 -19.14
C ASP A 35 -25.31 16.61 -19.33
N LEU A 36 -25.20 16.11 -20.57
CA LEU A 36 -24.31 14.99 -20.89
C LEU A 36 -22.85 15.30 -20.55
N LEU A 37 -22.38 16.51 -20.89
CA LEU A 37 -21.03 16.95 -20.54
C LEU A 37 -20.83 16.96 -19.01
N THR A 38 -21.84 17.45 -18.27
CA THR A 38 -21.83 17.46 -16.81
C THR A 38 -21.77 16.05 -16.23
N TYR A 39 -22.54 15.10 -16.77
CA TYR A 39 -22.48 13.70 -16.35
C TYR A 39 -21.10 13.07 -16.58
N VAL A 40 -20.50 13.29 -17.75
CA VAL A 40 -19.15 12.78 -18.07
C VAL A 40 -18.10 13.35 -17.11
N LEU A 41 -18.18 14.65 -16.81
CA LEU A 41 -17.28 15.28 -15.82
C LEU A 41 -17.50 14.72 -14.43
N CYS A 42 -18.75 14.56 -13.99
CA CYS A 42 -19.07 13.97 -12.68
C CYS A 42 -18.51 12.56 -12.54
N VAL A 43 -18.64 11.73 -13.58
CA VAL A 43 -18.02 10.39 -13.62
C VAL A 43 -16.51 10.52 -13.46
N GLY A 44 -15.86 11.41 -14.24
CA GLY A 44 -14.44 11.77 -14.12
C GLY A 44 -14.02 12.08 -12.68
N ILE A 45 -14.74 13.01 -12.03
CA ILE A 45 -14.46 13.48 -10.67
C ILE A 45 -14.65 12.37 -9.63
N LEU A 46 -15.58 11.43 -9.84
CA LEU A 46 -15.83 10.32 -8.91
C LEU A 46 -14.80 9.20 -9.02
N ILE A 47 -14.13 9.05 -10.16
CA ILE A 47 -13.13 7.99 -10.35
C ILE A 47 -11.90 8.21 -9.46
N ASP A 48 -11.40 9.44 -9.40
CA ASP A 48 -10.22 9.80 -8.61
C ASP A 48 -10.32 9.39 -7.12
N PRO A 49 -11.39 9.74 -6.37
CA PRO A 49 -11.54 9.31 -4.98
C PRO A 49 -11.72 7.80 -4.85
N ILE A 50 -12.38 7.13 -5.80
CA ILE A 50 -12.48 5.66 -5.80
C ILE A 50 -11.09 5.02 -5.91
N GLN A 51 -10.26 5.50 -6.84
CA GLN A 51 -8.88 5.01 -6.98
C GLN A 51 -8.05 5.24 -5.71
N LYS A 52 -8.18 6.43 -5.10
CA LYS A 52 -7.52 6.74 -3.82
C LYS A 52 -7.97 5.78 -2.71
N LEU A 53 -9.26 5.50 -2.60
CA LEU A 53 -9.80 4.59 -1.59
C LEU A 53 -9.27 3.17 -1.76
N VAL A 54 -9.22 2.66 -2.99
CA VAL A 54 -8.65 1.33 -3.27
C VAL A 54 -7.16 1.29 -2.94
N ASN A 55 -6.41 2.32 -3.33
CA ASN A 55 -4.99 2.42 -2.97
C ASN A 55 -4.77 2.50 -1.46
N PHE A 56 -5.65 3.19 -0.73
CA PHE A 56 -5.62 3.23 0.73
C PHE A 56 -5.80 1.83 1.33
N GLY A 57 -6.79 1.05 0.84
CA GLY A 57 -6.99 -0.33 1.28
C GLY A 57 -5.76 -1.22 1.03
N ARG A 58 -5.12 -1.06 -0.14
CA ARG A 58 -3.86 -1.76 -0.46
C ARG A 58 -2.73 -1.35 0.49
N LEU A 59 -2.55 -0.05 0.71
CA LEU A 59 -1.52 0.47 1.60
C LEU A 59 -1.73 0.00 3.05
N TYR A 60 -2.98 -0.09 3.49
CA TYR A 60 -3.33 -0.62 4.80
C TYR A 60 -2.87 -2.08 4.95
N GLN A 61 -3.18 -2.96 3.98
CA GLN A 61 -2.74 -4.36 3.99
C GLN A 61 -1.21 -4.51 3.95
N GLU A 62 -0.54 -3.72 3.09
CA GLU A 62 0.92 -3.68 3.02
C GLU A 62 1.53 -3.18 4.34
N GLY A 63 0.94 -2.15 4.94
CA GLY A 63 1.35 -1.56 6.21
C GLY A 63 1.24 -2.55 7.38
N THR A 64 0.14 -3.30 7.49
CA THR A 64 -0.01 -4.34 8.52
C THR A 64 1.07 -5.41 8.41
N THR A 65 1.43 -5.82 7.19
CA THR A 65 2.49 -6.82 6.96
C THR A 65 3.87 -6.26 7.34
N GLY A 66 4.17 -5.02 6.96
CA GLY A 66 5.40 -4.34 7.34
C GLY A 66 5.53 -4.10 8.84
N PHE A 67 4.42 -3.77 9.50
CA PHE A 67 4.36 -3.61 10.94
C PHE A 67 4.65 -4.91 11.69
N HIS A 68 4.07 -6.03 11.26
CA HIS A 68 4.39 -7.34 11.84
C HIS A 68 5.88 -7.64 11.74
N ARG A 69 6.49 -7.49 10.55
CA ARG A 69 7.94 -7.71 10.38
C ARG A 69 8.79 -6.78 11.24
N PHE A 70 8.35 -5.54 11.43
CA PHE A 70 9.06 -4.60 12.29
C PHE A 70 8.97 -4.99 13.77
N MET A 71 7.80 -5.43 14.21
CA MET A 71 7.62 -5.99 15.55
C MET A 71 8.45 -7.26 15.75
N ASP A 72 8.49 -8.15 14.76
CA ASP A 72 9.32 -9.36 14.80
C ASP A 72 10.79 -8.99 15.04
N ILE A 73 11.31 -7.95 14.37
CA ILE A 73 12.69 -7.46 14.56
C ILE A 73 12.91 -6.86 15.95
N LEU A 74 11.95 -6.09 16.47
CA LEU A 74 12.03 -5.52 17.81
C LEU A 74 11.97 -6.59 18.91
N GLU A 75 11.28 -7.69 18.65
CA GLU A 75 11.13 -8.83 19.58
C GLU A 75 12.28 -9.83 19.47
N VAL A 76 13.18 -9.72 18.49
CA VAL A 76 14.42 -10.50 18.46
C VAL A 76 15.27 -10.12 19.67
N ALA A 77 15.29 -11.01 20.66
CA ALA A 77 16.20 -10.90 21.79
C ALA A 77 17.66 -10.97 21.29
N PRO A 78 18.59 -10.17 21.85
CA PRO A 78 19.98 -10.20 21.43
C PRO A 78 20.58 -11.60 21.62
N ASP A 79 21.23 -12.11 20.56
CA ASP A 79 21.87 -13.46 20.54
C ASP A 79 22.96 -13.62 21.63
N LEU A 80 23.48 -12.51 22.14
CA LEU A 80 24.46 -12.45 23.23
C LEU A 80 23.86 -11.61 24.36
N GLN A 81 23.30 -12.28 25.36
CA GLN A 81 23.01 -11.65 26.65
C GLN A 81 24.25 -11.83 27.54
N ASP A 82 24.73 -10.72 28.12
CA ASP A 82 25.77 -10.78 29.14
C ASP A 82 25.29 -11.65 30.31
N ALA A 83 26.19 -12.49 30.84
CA ALA A 83 25.88 -13.29 32.01
C ALA A 83 25.48 -12.37 33.19
N ALA A 84 24.63 -12.86 34.09
CA ALA A 84 24.12 -12.06 35.23
C ALA A 84 25.25 -11.52 36.15
N ASP A 85 26.44 -12.10 36.01
CA ASP A 85 27.69 -11.86 36.71
C ASP A 85 28.79 -11.30 35.78
N ALA A 86 28.43 -10.76 34.61
CA ALA A 86 29.37 -10.11 33.71
C ALA A 86 30.07 -8.93 34.41
N LEU A 87 31.40 -9.04 34.53
CA LEU A 87 32.25 -8.04 35.17
C LEU A 87 32.76 -7.05 34.12
N ASP A 88 32.63 -5.75 34.42
CA ASP A 88 33.13 -4.67 33.58
C ASP A 88 34.68 -4.67 33.53
N LEU A 89 35.25 -4.84 32.33
CA LEU A 89 36.69 -4.88 32.12
C LEU A 89 37.30 -3.47 32.14
N THR A 90 37.86 -3.07 33.28
CA THR A 90 38.38 -1.71 33.51
C THR A 90 39.87 -1.52 33.15
N GLN A 91 40.71 -2.57 33.24
CA GLN A 91 42.15 -2.50 32.97
C GLN A 91 42.70 -3.83 32.41
N VAL A 92 42.73 -4.00 31.09
CA VAL A 92 43.29 -5.19 30.43
C VAL A 92 44.70 -4.96 29.88
N ARG A 93 45.61 -5.91 30.15
CA ARG A 93 47.00 -5.91 29.61
C ARG A 93 47.13 -6.56 28.22
N GLY A 94 46.03 -6.83 27.53
CA GLY A 94 46.04 -7.33 26.14
C GLY A 94 46.59 -8.75 25.94
N LYS A 95 46.67 -9.57 26.98
CA LYS A 95 46.93 -11.02 26.83
C LYS A 95 45.62 -11.73 26.50
N VAL A 96 45.54 -12.32 25.31
CA VAL A 96 44.40 -13.12 24.86
C VAL A 96 44.90 -14.56 24.66
N GLU A 97 44.20 -15.52 25.25
CA GLU A 97 44.49 -16.95 25.14
C GLU A 97 43.19 -17.68 24.84
N PHE A 98 43.21 -18.60 23.88
CA PHE A 98 42.10 -19.47 23.55
C PHE A 98 42.32 -20.82 24.25
N GLN A 99 41.45 -21.16 25.21
CA GLN A 99 41.48 -22.46 25.91
C GLN A 99 40.19 -23.23 25.59
N ASP A 100 40.36 -24.47 25.12
CA ASP A 100 39.28 -25.46 24.88
C ASP A 100 38.06 -24.94 24.08
N VAL A 101 38.32 -24.19 23.00
CA VAL A 101 37.25 -23.76 22.08
C VAL A 101 37.14 -24.69 20.87
N SER A 102 35.89 -24.98 20.49
CA SER A 102 35.50 -25.73 19.29
C SER A 102 34.46 -24.91 18.51
N PHE A 103 34.49 -24.97 17.17
CA PHE A 103 33.64 -24.18 16.27
C PHE A 103 32.55 -25.02 15.60
#